data_AF-A0A942QPC9-F1
#
_entry.id   AF-A0A942QPC9-F1
#
_cell.length_a   1.000
_cell.length_b   1.000
_cell.length_c   1.000
_cell.angle_alpha   90.00
_cell.angle_beta   90.00
_cell.angle_gamma   90.00
#
_symmetry.space_group_name_H-M   'P 1'
#
loop_
_entity.id
_entity.type
_entity.pdbx_description
1 polymer ?
#
loop_
_entity_poly.entity_id
_entity_poly.type
_entity_poly.pdbx_seq_one_letter_code
_entity_poly.pdbx_strand_id
1 'polypeptide(L)'
;MTTDRIALHRANARRGFSVIFDELWAVYLPQIGPQAALLYCFLQYISGGEIPNPCSDEWGAEVCAPLGMSVAESHQAWARLQEACLLTPTTQGYSLCDPAPASPTERESERTLLAEVEKLFGRPLSMTEITLAQEFEAGYGHELVLAAAGVAVEVQARSMPYIRQVLLNWQAKGISTAEQARQDIATYRNEKARRHARRGGQTKRTASPAPAAPATSTSVTYDESEIVLRRIKRTEAEERMGGVGY
;
A
#
# COMPACT_ATOMS: atom_id res chain seq x y z
N MET A 1 -18.46 -47.28 -4.39
CA MET A 1 -18.74 -46.39 -3.24
C MET A 1 -18.06 -45.02 -3.42
N THR A 2 -18.05 -44.48 -4.65
CA THR A 2 -17.23 -43.30 -5.00
C THR A 2 -18.09 -42.04 -5.18
N THR A 3 -19.39 -42.21 -5.39
CA THR A 3 -20.35 -41.13 -5.66
C THR A 3 -20.77 -40.36 -4.41
N ASP A 4 -20.62 -40.97 -3.22
CA ASP A 4 -21.11 -40.41 -1.96
C ASP A 4 -20.14 -39.39 -1.32
N ARG A 5 -18.84 -39.49 -1.62
CA ARG A 5 -17.83 -38.52 -1.12
C ARG A 5 -17.91 -37.17 -1.83
N ILE A 6 -18.38 -37.13 -3.08
CA ILE A 6 -18.53 -35.90 -3.86
C ILE A 6 -19.75 -35.08 -3.39
N ALA A 7 -20.82 -35.74 -2.95
CA ALA A 7 -22.05 -35.07 -2.52
C ALA A 7 -21.93 -34.36 -1.16
N LEU A 8 -21.12 -34.90 -0.24
CA LEU A 8 -20.92 -34.31 1.09
C LEU A 8 -19.93 -33.12 1.09
N HIS A 9 -19.15 -32.91 0.03
CA HIS A 9 -18.17 -31.83 -0.09
C HIS A 9 -18.74 -30.47 -0.50
N ARG A 10 -20.04 -30.38 -0.84
CA ARG A 10 -20.70 -29.12 -1.21
C ARG A 10 -20.87 -28.13 -0.06
N ALA A 11 -20.72 -28.58 1.19
CA ALA A 11 -21.04 -27.77 2.38
C ALA A 11 -19.86 -26.95 2.92
N ASN A 12 -18.59 -27.28 2.59
CA ASN A 12 -17.41 -26.65 3.19
C ASN A 12 -16.66 -25.66 2.27
N ALA A 13 -17.26 -25.28 1.14
CA ALA A 13 -16.77 -24.23 0.24
C ALA A 13 -17.01 -22.81 0.79
N ARG A 14 -16.59 -22.54 2.04
CA ARG A 14 -16.76 -21.23 2.71
C ARG A 14 -15.46 -20.66 3.29
N ARG A 15 -14.34 -20.89 2.62
CA ARG A 15 -13.33 -19.84 2.44
C ARG A 15 -13.18 -19.66 0.94
N GLY A 16 -13.48 -18.45 0.47
CA GLY A 16 -13.72 -18.17 -0.95
C GLY A 16 -12.58 -18.69 -1.81
N PHE A 17 -12.88 -19.68 -2.65
CA PHE A 17 -11.98 -20.23 -3.68
C PHE A 17 -11.29 -19.10 -4.49
N SER A 18 -11.98 -17.96 -4.65
CA SER A 18 -11.47 -16.74 -5.29
C SER A 18 -10.23 -16.12 -4.62
N VAL A 19 -10.13 -16.11 -3.28
CA VAL A 19 -9.05 -15.40 -2.58
C VAL A 19 -7.74 -16.19 -2.66
N ILE A 20 -7.83 -17.51 -2.49
CA ILE A 20 -6.69 -18.42 -2.65
C ILE A 20 -6.23 -18.42 -4.12
N PHE A 21 -7.16 -18.35 -5.07
CA PHE A 21 -6.87 -18.35 -6.49
C PHE A 21 -6.11 -17.10 -6.94
N ASP A 22 -6.51 -15.89 -6.52
CA ASP A 22 -5.83 -14.65 -6.90
C ASP A 22 -4.38 -14.58 -6.34
N GLU A 23 -4.17 -15.08 -5.12
CA GLU A 23 -2.84 -15.06 -4.47
C GLU A 23 -1.90 -16.15 -5.00
N LEU A 24 -2.41 -17.36 -5.21
CA LEU A 24 -1.66 -18.45 -5.84
C LEU A 24 -1.23 -18.06 -7.27
N TRP A 25 -2.12 -17.40 -8.02
CA TRP A 25 -1.89 -17.07 -9.41
C TRP A 25 -0.98 -15.85 -9.62
N ALA A 26 -1.06 -14.83 -8.75
CA ALA A 26 -0.27 -13.61 -8.91
C ALA A 26 1.16 -13.73 -8.35
N VAL A 27 1.36 -14.46 -7.24
CA VAL A 27 2.63 -14.43 -6.49
C VAL A 27 3.42 -15.74 -6.67
N TYR A 28 2.73 -16.87 -6.61
CA TYR A 28 3.38 -18.18 -6.59
C TYR A 28 3.52 -18.77 -8.00
N LEU A 29 2.57 -18.54 -8.92
CA LEU A 29 2.61 -19.09 -10.28
C LEU A 29 3.94 -18.85 -11.03
N PRO A 30 4.58 -17.66 -10.99
CA PRO A 30 5.87 -17.46 -11.64
C PRO A 30 7.01 -18.28 -11.01
N GLN A 31 6.88 -18.68 -9.75
CA GLN A 31 7.91 -19.38 -8.97
C GLN A 31 7.74 -20.91 -9.03
N ILE A 32 6.52 -21.41 -8.84
CA ILE A 32 6.24 -22.86 -8.79
C ILE A 32 5.77 -23.42 -10.14
N GLY A 33 5.31 -22.57 -11.05
CA GLY A 33 4.78 -22.95 -12.35
C GLY A 33 3.35 -23.52 -12.29
N PRO A 34 2.69 -23.64 -13.46
CA PRO A 34 1.27 -23.98 -13.54
C PRO A 34 0.96 -25.41 -13.09
N GLN A 35 1.85 -26.36 -13.30
CA GLN A 35 1.67 -27.76 -12.88
C GLN A 35 1.65 -27.91 -11.36
N ALA A 36 2.48 -27.16 -10.64
CA ALA A 36 2.50 -27.15 -9.18
C ALA A 36 1.27 -26.45 -8.60
N ALA A 37 0.82 -25.35 -9.23
CA ALA A 37 -0.42 -24.68 -8.84
C ALA A 37 -1.65 -25.59 -9.01
N LEU A 38 -1.74 -26.32 -10.13
CA LEU A 38 -2.81 -27.30 -10.37
C LEU A 38 -2.78 -28.43 -9.34
N LEU A 39 -1.59 -28.97 -9.06
CA LEU A 39 -1.42 -29.99 -8.03
C LEU A 39 -1.86 -29.47 -6.66
N TYR A 40 -1.45 -28.25 -6.27
CA TYR A 40 -1.86 -27.63 -5.01
C TYR A 40 -3.38 -27.49 -4.89
N CYS A 41 -4.05 -26.97 -5.93
CA CYS A 41 -5.51 -26.83 -5.94
C CYS A 41 -6.22 -28.18 -5.83
N PHE A 42 -5.70 -29.21 -6.52
CA PHE A 42 -6.24 -30.55 -6.46
C PHE A 42 -6.05 -31.20 -5.10
N LEU A 43 -4.85 -31.08 -4.51
CA LEU A 43 -4.57 -31.52 -3.16
C LEU A 43 -5.50 -30.81 -2.16
N GLN A 44 -5.68 -29.49 -2.26
CA GLN A 44 -6.61 -28.73 -1.41
C GLN A 44 -8.06 -29.21 -1.54
N TYR A 45 -8.48 -29.57 -2.76
CA TYR A 45 -9.81 -30.10 -3.03
C TYR A 45 -10.04 -31.48 -2.40
N ILE A 46 -9.03 -32.37 -2.41
CA ILE A 46 -9.12 -33.70 -1.78
C ILE A 46 -8.81 -33.69 -0.27
N SER A 47 -8.18 -32.63 0.25
CA SER A 47 -7.70 -32.51 1.65
C SER A 47 -8.79 -32.26 2.71
N GLY A 48 -10.00 -32.74 2.47
CA GLY A 48 -10.93 -33.05 3.56
C GLY A 48 -10.46 -34.22 4.46
N GLY A 49 -9.27 -34.79 4.20
CA GLY A 49 -8.61 -35.88 4.92
C GLY A 49 -7.07 -35.88 4.75
N GLU A 50 -6.39 -36.99 5.10
CA GLU A 50 -4.93 -37.17 5.07
C GLU A 50 -4.37 -37.11 3.62
N ILE A 51 -3.30 -36.34 3.40
CA ILE A 51 -2.72 -36.14 2.07
C ILE A 51 -2.08 -37.46 1.59
N PRO A 52 -2.42 -37.97 0.39
CA PRO A 52 -1.84 -39.20 -0.12
C PRO A 52 -0.33 -39.09 -0.29
N ASN A 53 0.38 -40.17 0.02
CA ASN A 53 1.83 -40.22 -0.14
C ASN A 53 2.19 -40.26 -1.64
N PRO A 54 3.05 -39.34 -2.14
CA PRO A 54 3.48 -39.32 -3.55
C PRO A 54 4.22 -40.57 -4.02
N CYS A 55 4.67 -41.42 -3.08
CA CYS A 55 5.31 -42.70 -3.35
C CYS A 55 4.35 -43.90 -3.28
N SER A 56 3.04 -43.70 -3.09
CA SER A 56 2.07 -44.80 -3.08
C SER A 56 1.82 -45.34 -4.49
N ASP A 57 1.51 -46.62 -4.59
CA ASP A 57 1.12 -47.26 -5.86
C ASP A 57 -0.17 -46.66 -6.44
N GLU A 58 -0.98 -46.03 -5.60
CA GLU A 58 -2.26 -45.42 -5.94
C GLU A 58 -2.11 -43.97 -6.46
N TRP A 59 -0.98 -43.31 -6.21
CA TRP A 59 -0.74 -41.90 -6.60
C TRP A 59 -0.94 -41.63 -8.09
N GLY A 60 -0.49 -42.57 -8.94
CA GLY A 60 -0.67 -42.46 -10.39
C GLY A 60 -2.15 -42.46 -10.81
N ALA A 61 -2.98 -43.26 -10.15
CA ALA A 61 -4.40 -43.38 -10.47
C ALA A 61 -5.24 -42.27 -9.82
N GLU A 62 -4.91 -41.88 -8.59
CA GLU A 62 -5.71 -40.95 -7.80
C GLU A 62 -5.36 -39.47 -8.01
N VAL A 63 -4.11 -39.18 -8.37
CA VAL A 63 -3.61 -37.79 -8.48
C VAL A 63 -3.14 -37.47 -9.90
N CYS A 64 -2.32 -38.33 -10.50
CA CYS A 64 -1.75 -38.06 -11.82
C CYS A 64 -2.81 -38.14 -12.94
N ALA A 65 -3.62 -39.21 -12.97
CA ALA A 65 -4.62 -39.40 -14.02
C ALA A 65 -5.71 -38.31 -14.06
N PRO A 66 -6.28 -37.84 -12.94
CA PRO A 66 -7.24 -36.72 -12.95
C PRO A 66 -6.64 -35.39 -13.40
N LEU A 67 -5.34 -35.17 -13.13
CA LEU A 67 -4.62 -33.96 -13.53
C LEU A 67 -4.06 -34.03 -14.96
N GLY A 68 -4.14 -35.18 -15.63
CA GLY A 68 -3.52 -35.39 -16.94
C GLY A 68 -2.00 -35.24 -16.91
N MET A 69 -1.37 -35.47 -15.75
CA MET A 69 0.07 -35.33 -15.54
C MET A 69 0.75 -36.69 -15.54
N SER A 70 1.99 -36.76 -16.00
CA SER A 70 2.84 -37.93 -15.74
C SER A 70 3.28 -37.98 -14.27
N VAL A 71 3.66 -39.17 -13.80
CA VAL A 71 4.19 -39.34 -12.45
C VAL A 71 5.42 -38.46 -12.22
N ALA A 72 6.32 -38.38 -13.21
CA ALA A 72 7.51 -37.54 -13.14
C ALA A 72 7.17 -36.04 -13.00
N GLU A 73 6.20 -35.54 -13.78
CA GLU A 73 5.74 -34.14 -13.67
C GLU A 73 5.07 -33.87 -12.32
N SER A 74 4.33 -34.84 -11.79
CA SER A 74 3.69 -34.72 -10.47
C SER A 74 4.72 -34.63 -9.33
N HIS A 75 5.81 -35.40 -9.42
CA HIS A 75 6.90 -35.35 -8.44
C HIS A 75 7.68 -34.04 -8.54
N GLN A 76 7.89 -33.53 -9.75
CA GLN A 76 8.54 -32.24 -9.95
C GLN A 76 7.67 -31.09 -9.42
N ALA A 77 6.36 -31.16 -9.64
CA ALA A 77 5.39 -30.23 -9.06
C ALA A 77 5.36 -30.30 -7.53
N TRP A 78 5.37 -31.51 -6.96
CA TRP A 78 5.46 -31.74 -5.52
C TRP A 78 6.71 -31.12 -4.91
N ALA A 79 7.88 -31.33 -5.52
CA ALA A 79 9.14 -30.74 -5.07
C ALA A 79 9.08 -29.20 -5.03
N ARG A 80 8.50 -28.56 -6.07
CA ARG A 80 8.33 -27.10 -6.11
C ARG A 80 7.38 -26.58 -5.02
N LEU A 81 6.34 -27.34 -4.67
CA LEU A 81 5.46 -27.00 -3.56
C LEU A 81 6.19 -27.09 -2.21
N GLN A 82 7.10 -28.05 -2.04
CA GLN A 82 7.95 -28.14 -0.84
C GLN A 82 8.95 -26.98 -0.76
N GLU A 83 9.61 -26.64 -1.87
CA GLU A 83 10.53 -25.50 -1.96
C GLU A 83 9.83 -24.17 -1.65
N ALA A 84 8.57 -24.02 -2.07
CA ALA A 84 7.73 -22.86 -1.78
C ALA A 84 7.07 -22.90 -0.39
N CYS A 85 7.38 -23.90 0.44
CA CYS A 85 6.79 -24.12 1.77
C CYS A 85 5.25 -24.24 1.76
N LEU A 86 4.66 -24.65 0.64
CA LEU A 86 3.22 -24.92 0.50
C LEU A 86 2.84 -26.34 0.93
N LEU A 87 3.83 -27.22 1.06
CA LEU A 87 3.72 -28.57 1.61
C LEU A 87 4.78 -28.76 2.68
N THR A 88 4.34 -29.09 3.90
CA THR A 88 5.26 -29.38 5.02
C THR A 88 5.10 -30.82 5.50
N PRO A 89 6.22 -31.53 5.76
CA PRO A 89 6.15 -32.85 6.36
C PRO A 89 5.71 -32.73 7.81
N THR A 90 4.79 -33.60 8.22
CA THR A 90 4.30 -33.73 9.59
C THR A 90 4.56 -35.14 10.11
N THR A 91 4.33 -35.38 11.40
CA THR A 91 4.49 -36.70 12.02
C THR A 91 3.50 -37.75 11.46
N GLN A 92 2.43 -37.32 10.79
CA GLN A 92 1.40 -38.20 10.21
C GLN A 92 1.40 -38.18 8.68
N GLY A 93 2.36 -37.50 8.02
CA GLY A 93 2.42 -37.42 6.56
C GLY A 93 2.76 -36.01 6.09
N TYR A 94 1.85 -35.36 5.37
CA TYR A 94 2.03 -34.00 4.86
C TYR A 94 0.83 -33.12 5.22
N SER A 95 1.10 -31.83 5.44
CA SER A 95 0.08 -30.80 5.59
C SER A 95 0.25 -29.77 4.48
N LEU A 96 -0.86 -29.39 3.84
CA LEU A 96 -0.89 -28.20 2.99
C LEU A 96 -0.80 -26.98 3.87
N CYS A 97 0.06 -26.06 3.47
CA CYS A 97 0.07 -24.71 4.00
C CYS A 97 -0.73 -23.84 3.03
N ASP A 98 -1.59 -22.98 3.57
CA ASP A 98 -2.14 -21.90 2.76
C ASP A 98 -0.97 -21.06 2.23
N PRO A 99 -0.94 -20.69 0.93
CA PRO A 99 0.05 -19.74 0.45
C PRO A 99 -0.01 -18.53 1.36
N ALA A 100 1.14 -18.14 1.90
CA ALA A 100 1.19 -16.95 2.72
C ALA A 100 0.65 -15.82 1.82
N PRO A 101 -0.41 -15.09 2.24
CA PRO A 101 -0.78 -13.90 1.52
C PRO A 101 0.49 -13.06 1.41
N ALA A 102 0.82 -12.56 0.21
CA ALA A 102 1.79 -11.47 0.10
C ALA A 102 1.42 -10.47 1.19
N SER A 103 2.34 -10.29 2.13
CA SER A 103 2.07 -10.03 3.55
C SER A 103 0.75 -9.28 3.86
N PRO A 104 -0.05 -9.71 4.87
CA PRO A 104 -1.18 -8.91 5.36
C PRO A 104 -0.74 -7.49 5.73
N THR A 105 0.52 -7.34 6.14
CA THR A 105 1.15 -6.08 6.53
C THR A 105 1.09 -5.03 5.44
N GLU A 106 1.30 -5.35 4.16
CA GLU A 106 1.29 -4.36 3.09
C GLU A 106 -0.14 -3.97 2.69
N ARG A 107 -1.04 -4.96 2.50
CA ARG A 107 -2.43 -4.69 2.07
C ARG A 107 -3.30 -4.06 3.14
N GLU A 108 -3.07 -4.42 4.41
CA GLU A 108 -3.76 -3.80 5.54
C GLU A 108 -3.20 -2.39 5.79
N SER A 109 -1.89 -2.16 5.66
CA SER A 109 -1.30 -0.81 5.75
C SER A 109 -1.72 0.10 4.58
N GLU A 110 -1.77 -0.41 3.35
CA GLU A 110 -2.23 0.34 2.15
C GLU A 110 -3.72 0.71 2.27
N ARG A 111 -4.57 -0.24 2.69
CA ARG A 111 -5.99 0.04 2.96
C ARG A 111 -6.15 1.01 4.13
N THR A 112 -5.25 0.98 5.10
CA THR A 112 -5.23 1.91 6.23
C THR A 112 -4.85 3.32 5.78
N LEU A 113 -3.81 3.48 4.95
CA LEU A 113 -3.35 4.80 4.51
C LEU A 113 -4.44 5.52 3.72
N LEU A 114 -4.99 4.84 2.71
CA LEU A 114 -5.99 5.45 1.84
C LEU A 114 -7.23 5.86 2.64
N ALA A 115 -7.72 4.98 3.53
CA ALA A 115 -8.87 5.28 4.38
C ALA A 115 -8.59 6.46 5.33
N GLU A 116 -7.38 6.57 5.88
CA GLU A 116 -6.99 7.68 6.74
C GLU A 116 -6.87 9.00 5.99
N VAL A 117 -6.27 8.99 4.80
CA VAL A 117 -6.17 10.18 3.95
C VAL A 117 -7.56 10.64 3.48
N GLU A 118 -8.45 9.71 3.11
CA GLU A 118 -9.85 10.02 2.78
C GLU A 118 -10.59 10.64 3.96
N LYS A 119 -10.39 10.10 5.17
CA LYS A 119 -10.95 10.65 6.41
C LYS A 119 -10.44 12.06 6.69
N LEU A 120 -9.14 12.30 6.50
CA LEU A 120 -8.52 13.62 6.64
C LEU A 120 -9.08 14.61 5.61
N PHE A 121 -9.30 14.17 4.37
CA PHE A 121 -9.79 15.02 3.30
C PHE A 121 -11.29 15.29 3.41
N GLY A 122 -12.04 14.35 4.00
CA GLY A 122 -13.50 14.39 4.10
C GLY A 122 -14.21 14.05 2.79
N ARG A 123 -13.52 13.36 1.86
CA ARG A 123 -14.03 12.92 0.56
C ARG A 123 -13.27 11.67 0.11
N PRO A 124 -13.86 10.83 -0.76
CA PRO A 124 -13.10 9.77 -1.41
C PRO A 124 -11.98 10.35 -2.28
N LEU A 125 -10.88 9.62 -2.35
CA LEU A 125 -9.78 9.94 -3.24
C LEU A 125 -10.11 9.52 -4.67
N SER A 126 -9.69 10.32 -5.65
CA SER A 126 -9.75 9.91 -7.06
C SER A 126 -8.73 8.82 -7.37
N MET A 127 -8.90 8.10 -8.48
CA MET A 127 -7.95 7.07 -8.91
C MET A 127 -6.50 7.60 -9.01
N THR A 128 -6.32 8.81 -9.56
CA THR A 128 -5.00 9.45 -9.65
C THR A 128 -4.43 9.77 -8.27
N GLU A 129 -5.26 10.20 -7.33
CA GLU A 129 -4.82 10.49 -5.96
C GLU A 129 -4.45 9.22 -5.20
N ILE A 130 -5.19 8.13 -5.40
CA ILE A 130 -4.86 6.81 -4.84
C ILE A 130 -3.47 6.36 -5.32
N THR A 131 -3.20 6.44 -6.63
CA THR A 131 -1.88 6.09 -7.19
C THR A 131 -0.76 6.94 -6.59
N LEU A 132 -0.99 8.26 -6.43
CA LEU A 132 -0.02 9.16 -5.82
C LEU A 132 0.22 8.84 -4.34
N ALA A 133 -0.84 8.53 -3.58
CA ALA A 133 -0.72 8.17 -2.17
C ALA A 133 0.11 6.90 -1.98
N GLN A 134 -0.11 5.89 -2.82
CA GLN A 134 0.68 4.65 -2.83
C GLN A 134 2.14 4.91 -3.23
N GLU A 135 2.40 5.75 -4.24
CA GLU A 135 3.76 6.18 -4.60
C GLU A 135 4.48 6.85 -3.43
N PHE A 136 3.77 7.71 -2.69
CA PHE A 136 4.33 8.39 -1.52
C PHE A 136 4.61 7.43 -0.38
N GLU A 137 3.70 6.48 -0.13
CA GLU A 137 3.87 5.47 0.92
C GLU A 137 5.12 4.63 0.67
N ALA A 138 5.30 4.17 -0.57
CA ALA A 138 6.47 3.39 -0.96
C ALA A 138 7.78 4.19 -0.85
N GLY A 139 7.76 5.51 -1.11
CA GLY A 139 8.95 6.36 -1.07
C GLY A 139 9.33 6.90 0.31
N TYR A 140 8.34 7.20 1.15
CA TYR A 140 8.53 7.98 2.39
C TYR A 140 8.06 7.24 3.66
N GLY A 141 7.28 6.17 3.50
CA GLY A 141 6.67 5.43 4.60
C GLY A 141 5.35 6.04 5.09
N HIS A 142 4.47 5.14 5.53
CA HIS A 142 3.09 5.39 5.95
C HIS A 142 2.92 6.62 6.87
N GLU A 143 3.59 6.59 8.02
CA GLU A 143 3.47 7.61 9.08
C GLU A 143 3.89 9.01 8.61
N LEU A 144 4.88 9.10 7.71
CA LEU A 144 5.38 10.38 7.22
C LEU A 144 4.42 11.00 6.20
N VAL A 145 3.79 10.16 5.36
CA VAL A 145 2.76 10.58 4.42
C VAL A 145 1.51 11.08 5.15
N LEU A 146 1.08 10.38 6.21
CA LEU A 146 -0.03 10.82 7.06
C LEU A 146 0.27 12.16 7.74
N ALA A 147 1.48 12.35 8.25
CA ALA A 147 1.89 13.62 8.83
C ALA A 147 1.80 14.76 7.80
N ALA A 148 2.28 14.54 6.57
CA ALA A 148 2.20 15.51 5.49
C ALA A 148 0.75 15.84 5.09
N ALA A 149 -0.11 14.81 5.00
CA ALA A 149 -1.54 14.98 4.75
C ALA A 149 -2.23 15.81 5.86
N GLY A 150 -1.86 15.59 7.13
CA GLY A 150 -2.34 16.38 8.26
C GLY A 150 -1.98 17.87 8.13
N VAL A 151 -0.75 18.19 7.71
CA VAL A 151 -0.35 19.58 7.47
C VAL A 151 -1.13 20.20 6.31
N ALA A 152 -1.35 19.45 5.24
CA ALA A 152 -2.16 19.87 4.10
C ALA A 152 -3.60 20.24 4.52
N VAL A 153 -4.20 19.47 5.44
CA VAL A 153 -5.52 19.78 6.01
C VAL A 153 -5.49 21.03 6.88
N GLU A 154 -4.48 21.19 7.74
CA GLU A 154 -4.35 22.34 8.65
C GLU A 154 -4.31 23.68 7.89
N VAL A 155 -3.58 23.73 6.77
CA VAL A 155 -3.50 24.93 5.91
C VAL A 155 -4.65 25.04 4.90
N GLN A 156 -5.65 24.16 4.96
CA GLN A 156 -6.77 24.07 4.01
C GLN A 156 -6.33 23.87 2.55
N ALA A 157 -5.24 23.14 2.33
CA ALA A 157 -4.64 22.79 1.05
C ALA A 157 -4.68 21.27 0.82
N ARG A 158 -5.89 20.67 0.82
CA ARG A 158 -6.12 19.22 0.73
C ARG A 158 -5.87 18.66 -0.67
N SER A 159 -4.62 18.69 -1.13
CA SER A 159 -4.23 18.22 -2.46
C SER A 159 -2.94 17.40 -2.43
N MET A 160 -2.89 16.35 -3.26
CA MET A 160 -1.71 15.50 -3.39
C MET A 160 -0.43 16.25 -3.82
N PRO A 161 -0.49 17.26 -4.71
CA PRO A 161 0.69 18.09 -5.02
C PRO A 161 1.24 18.84 -3.81
N TYR A 162 0.37 19.29 -2.90
CA TYR A 162 0.80 19.95 -1.68
C TYR A 162 1.52 18.96 -0.76
N ILE A 163 0.94 17.78 -0.55
CA ILE A 163 1.55 16.69 0.23
C ILE A 163 2.95 16.36 -0.31
N ARG A 164 3.09 16.18 -1.65
CA ARG A 164 4.40 15.93 -2.29
C ARG A 164 5.42 17.00 -1.94
N GLN A 165 5.05 18.27 -1.98
CA GLN A 165 5.96 19.37 -1.65
C GLN A 165 6.42 19.34 -0.19
N VAL A 166 5.52 19.00 0.74
CA VAL A 166 5.88 18.85 2.16
C VAL A 166 6.88 17.71 2.35
N LEU A 167 6.64 16.56 1.71
CA LEU A 167 7.53 15.41 1.75
C LEU A 167 8.92 15.74 1.16
N LEU A 168 8.97 16.43 0.03
CA LEU A 168 10.24 16.89 -0.58
C LEU A 168 11.00 17.86 0.31
N ASN A 169 10.30 18.78 1.00
CA ASN A 169 10.92 19.71 1.94
C ASN A 169 11.53 18.97 3.14
N TRP A 170 10.80 18.02 3.71
CA TRP A 170 11.31 17.18 4.80
C TRP A 170 12.51 16.35 4.37
N GLN A 171 12.46 15.74 3.19
CA GLN A 171 13.60 15.03 2.61
C GLN A 171 14.84 15.93 2.46
N ALA A 172 14.66 17.16 1.96
CA ALA A 172 15.75 18.13 1.83
C ALA A 172 16.34 18.56 3.19
N LYS A 173 15.53 18.55 4.25
CA LYS A 173 15.97 18.80 5.64
C LYS A 173 16.57 17.57 6.33
N GLY A 174 16.59 16.41 5.67
CA GLY A 174 17.01 15.14 6.27
C GLY A 174 16.02 14.58 7.30
N ILE A 175 14.76 15.01 7.24
CA ILE A 175 13.67 14.50 8.08
C ILE A 175 13.11 13.24 7.43
N SER A 176 13.23 12.11 8.11
CA SER A 176 12.76 10.80 7.63
C SER A 176 11.82 10.09 8.58
N THR A 177 11.55 10.64 9.77
CA THR A 177 10.65 10.05 10.76
C THR A 177 9.49 10.98 11.11
N ALA A 178 8.35 10.39 11.47
CA ALA A 178 7.17 11.16 11.87
C ALA A 178 7.41 12.01 13.13
N GLU A 179 8.22 11.54 14.09
CA GLU A 179 8.68 12.33 15.23
C GLU A 179 9.40 13.61 14.81
N GLN A 180 10.34 13.51 13.87
CA GLN A 180 11.09 14.67 13.37
C GLN A 180 10.16 15.64 12.62
N ALA A 181 9.23 15.12 11.83
CA ALA A 181 8.21 15.92 11.17
C ALA A 181 7.34 16.69 12.18
N ARG A 182 6.90 16.03 13.27
CA ARG A 182 6.14 16.68 14.36
C ARG A 182 6.93 17.82 15.01
N GLN A 183 8.24 17.65 15.22
CA GLN A 183 9.11 18.69 15.76
C GLN A 183 9.28 19.88 14.80
N ASP A 184 9.43 19.62 13.49
CA ASP A 184 9.50 20.65 12.45
C ASP A 184 8.20 21.47 12.39
N ILE A 185 7.04 20.79 12.43
CA ILE A 185 5.72 21.42 12.48
C ILE A 185 5.58 22.33 13.72
N ALA A 186 5.96 21.83 14.90
CA ALA A 186 5.88 22.61 16.14
C ALA A 186 6.81 23.85 16.10
N THR A 187 8.01 23.69 15.56
CA THR A 187 8.98 24.78 15.40
C THR A 187 8.42 25.85 14.46
N TYR A 188 7.87 25.43 13.32
CA TYR A 188 7.25 26.33 12.36
C TYR A 188 6.06 27.11 12.94
N ARG A 189 5.17 26.44 13.69
CA ARG A 189 4.04 27.08 14.39
C ARG A 189 4.52 28.17 15.35
N ASN A 190 5.54 27.87 16.16
CA ASN A 190 6.13 28.82 17.10
C ASN A 190 6.76 30.02 16.39
N GLU A 191 7.45 29.78 15.28
CA GLU A 191 8.07 30.86 14.50
C GLU A 191 7.01 31.77 13.86
N LYS A 192 5.94 31.20 13.30
CA LYS A 192 4.80 31.95 12.76
C LYS A 192 4.14 32.82 13.83
N ALA A 193 3.88 32.27 15.01
CA ALA A 193 3.31 33.02 16.14
C ALA A 193 4.21 34.19 16.56
N ARG A 194 5.54 33.97 16.65
CA ARG A 194 6.51 35.03 16.95
C ARG A 194 6.53 36.13 15.89
N ARG A 195 6.43 35.78 14.61
CA ARG A 195 6.37 36.75 13.50
C ARG A 195 5.09 37.60 13.57
N HIS A 196 3.95 37.00 13.88
CA HIS A 196 2.69 37.74 14.09
C HIS A 196 2.76 38.68 15.29
N ALA A 197 3.33 38.23 16.42
CA ALA A 197 3.52 39.08 17.60
C ALA A 197 4.45 40.28 17.34
N ARG A 198 5.54 40.06 16.59
CA ARG A 198 6.46 41.13 16.18
C ARG A 198 5.81 42.15 15.24
N ARG A 199 5.00 41.69 14.27
CA ARG A 199 4.26 42.57 13.35
C ARG A 199 3.16 43.38 14.04
N GLY A 200 2.49 42.81 15.06
CA GLY A 200 1.47 43.51 15.84
C GLY A 200 2.01 44.63 16.74
N GLY A 201 3.31 44.64 17.05
CA GLY A 201 3.96 45.68 17.86
C GLY A 201 4.46 46.90 17.08
N GLN A 202 4.42 46.88 15.74
CA GLN A 202 5.05 47.89 14.87
C GLN A 202 4.06 48.80 14.13
N THR A 203 2.88 49.06 14.70
CA THR A 203 1.94 50.11 14.21
C THR A 203 1.90 51.38 15.07
N LYS A 204 2.79 51.50 16.08
CA LYS A 204 3.11 52.78 16.73
C LYS A 204 4.63 52.94 16.79
N ARG A 205 5.24 53.46 15.72
CA ARG A 205 6.37 54.42 15.76
C ARG A 205 6.77 54.82 14.34
N THR A 206 6.92 56.12 14.19
CA THR A 206 7.10 56.94 12.99
C THR A 206 8.41 56.67 12.22
N ALA A 207 8.29 56.69 10.89
CA ALA A 207 9.21 57.22 9.86
C ALA A 207 10.75 57.06 9.95
N SER A 208 11.27 56.20 9.05
CA SER A 208 12.47 56.32 8.17
C SER A 208 13.91 56.41 8.73
N PRO A 209 14.98 56.11 7.93
CA PRO A 209 15.16 55.14 6.84
C PRO A 209 16.36 54.17 7.10
N ALA A 210 16.51 53.19 6.19
CA ALA A 210 17.53 52.11 6.15
C ALA A 210 19.01 52.60 6.16
N PRO A 211 20.03 51.71 6.37
CA PRO A 211 20.44 50.75 5.33
C PRO A 211 21.04 49.39 5.80
N ALA A 212 21.30 48.55 4.79
CA ALA A 212 22.29 47.46 4.68
C ALA A 212 21.92 46.01 5.12
N ALA A 213 21.82 45.15 4.10
CA ALA A 213 22.04 43.68 4.12
C ALA A 213 23.50 43.35 4.54
N PRO A 214 23.93 42.10 4.85
CA PRO A 214 23.46 40.82 4.27
C PRO A 214 23.41 39.59 5.21
N ALA A 215 22.72 38.52 4.77
CA ALA A 215 23.13 37.12 4.90
C ALA A 215 22.02 36.20 4.34
N THR A 216 22.30 35.58 3.19
CA THR A 216 21.43 34.61 2.53
C THR A 216 21.54 33.27 3.25
N SER A 217 20.59 32.98 4.14
CA SER A 217 20.28 31.62 4.56
C SER A 217 19.02 31.22 3.80
N THR A 218 19.17 30.33 2.83
CA THR A 218 18.07 29.83 2.01
C THR A 218 17.23 28.85 2.83
N SER A 219 16.52 29.37 3.83
CA SER A 219 15.33 28.69 4.34
C SER A 219 14.30 28.78 3.22
N VAL A 220 14.07 27.69 2.49
CA VAL A 220 12.91 27.56 1.59
C VAL A 220 11.69 27.63 2.48
N THR A 221 11.16 28.85 2.63
CA THR A 221 10.01 29.14 3.46
C THR A 221 8.79 28.47 2.82
N TYR A 222 7.88 28.00 3.66
CA TYR A 222 6.54 27.53 3.29
C TYR A 222 5.75 28.53 2.40
N ASP A 223 6.26 29.74 2.20
CA ASP A 223 5.70 30.80 1.35
C ASP A 223 5.75 30.44 -0.15
N GLU A 224 6.69 29.59 -0.60
CA GLU A 224 6.63 29.06 -1.98
C GLU A 224 5.39 28.17 -2.22
N SER A 225 4.81 27.62 -1.16
CA SER A 225 3.57 26.84 -1.26
C SER A 225 2.35 27.73 -1.53
N GLU A 226 2.35 29.01 -1.13
CA GLU A 226 1.32 29.96 -1.57
C GLU A 226 1.40 30.23 -3.07
N ILE A 227 2.59 30.24 -3.66
CA ILE A 227 2.78 30.46 -5.10
C ILE A 227 2.24 29.25 -5.89
N VAL A 228 2.53 28.04 -5.44
CA VAL A 228 1.98 26.81 -6.04
C VAL A 228 0.47 26.72 -5.82
N LEU A 229 -0.04 27.05 -4.62
CA LEU A 229 -1.47 27.09 -4.35
C LEU A 229 -2.19 28.17 -5.17
N ARG A 230 -1.56 29.32 -5.41
CA ARG A 230 -2.10 30.35 -6.33
C ARG A 230 -2.12 29.85 -7.77
N ARG A 231 -1.12 29.09 -8.20
CA ARG A 231 -1.10 28.46 -9.53
C ARG A 231 -2.17 27.37 -9.67
N ILE A 232 -2.33 26.50 -8.68
CA ILE A 232 -3.35 25.43 -8.68
C ILE A 232 -4.76 26.02 -8.58
N LYS A 233 -5.00 27.00 -7.69
CA LYS A 233 -6.30 27.68 -7.60
C LYS A 233 -6.64 28.44 -8.88
N ARG A 234 -5.62 28.95 -9.60
CA ARG A 234 -5.80 29.58 -10.91
C ARG A 234 -6.19 28.57 -11.98
N THR A 235 -5.51 27.44 -12.07
CA THR A 235 -5.84 26.37 -13.05
C THR A 235 -7.20 25.74 -12.76
N GLU A 236 -7.55 25.48 -11.50
CA GLU A 236 -8.87 24.94 -11.14
C GLU A 236 -10.02 25.95 -11.35
N ALA A 237 -9.75 27.25 -11.24
CA ALA A 237 -10.72 28.29 -11.58
C ALA A 237 -10.89 28.43 -13.10
N GLU A 238 -9.79 28.32 -13.86
CA GLU A 238 -9.78 28.32 -15.33
C GLU A 238 -10.51 27.09 -15.89
N GLU A 239 -10.34 25.89 -15.32
CA GLU A 239 -11.09 24.67 -15.68
C GLU A 239 -12.59 24.77 -15.33
N ARG A 240 -12.93 25.37 -14.18
CA ARG A 240 -14.34 25.61 -13.81
C ARG A 240 -15.03 26.66 -14.69
N MET A 241 -14.29 27.62 -15.26
CA MET A 241 -14.85 28.63 -16.17
C MET A 241 -14.78 28.23 -17.65
N GLY A 242 -13.92 27.26 -18.02
CA GLY A 242 -13.80 26.73 -19.38
C GLY A 242 -14.82 25.65 -19.76
N GLY A 243 -15.66 25.20 -18.81
CA GLY A 243 -16.68 24.17 -19.03
C GLY A 243 -18.04 24.66 -19.57
N VAL A 244 -18.14 25.92 -20.02
CA VAL A 244 -19.34 26.45 -20.69
C VAL A 244 -18.96 26.91 -22.09
N GLY A 245 -18.93 25.96 -23.02
CA GLY A 245 -18.77 26.24 -24.44
C GLY A 245 -17.90 25.20 -25.12
N TYR A 246 -18.50 24.09 -25.53
CA TYR A 246 -18.75 23.75 -26.94
C TYR A 246 -19.83 22.67 -27.01
#